data_AF-A0A6A6PPX3-F1
#
_entry.id   AF-A0A6A6PPX3-F1
#
_cell.length_a   1.000
_cell.length_b   1.000
_cell.length_c   1.000
_cell.angle_alpha   90.00
_cell.angle_beta   90.00
_cell.angle_gamma   90.00
#
_symmetry.space_group_name_H-M   'P 1'
#
loop_
_entity.id
_entity.type
_entity.pdbx_description
1 polymer ?
#
loop_
_entity_poly.entity_id
_entity_poly.type
_entity_poly.pdbx_seq_one_letter_code
_entity_poly.pdbx_strand_id
1 'polypeptide(L)'
;MQRIEPRQEPQQQHGAPGPHDQSRQWQLPTGFANTGNQPHAQSFEEIYGVPENFLEIEVTDPQTHQPTSSPSSRYTTYLIRLSTNIPAFKLRRSEVRRRYSDFEVFRDLLERESARVSIPPLPGKVYLNRFDDGVIEERRRGLERFLKIVVGHPLLQTGSRVLGGFVQDPNWDRNAW
;
A
#
# COMPACT_ATOMS: atom_id res chain seq x y z
N MET A 1 -38.11 -22.76 -61.95
CA MET A 1 -37.28 -23.31 -63.05
C MET A 1 -35.85 -22.82 -62.78
N GLN A 2 -35.09 -23.57 -61.98
CA GLN A 2 -34.30 -24.77 -62.33
C GLN A 2 -32.85 -24.39 -62.64
N ARG A 3 -32.01 -24.55 -61.62
CA ARG A 3 -30.55 -24.54 -61.67
C ARG A 3 -30.13 -26.01 -61.59
N ILE A 4 -29.41 -26.51 -62.59
CA ILE A 4 -28.83 -27.86 -62.59
C ILE A 4 -27.36 -27.77 -63.05
N GLU A 5 -26.52 -28.38 -62.22
CA GLU A 5 -25.08 -28.73 -62.28
C GLU A 5 -24.66 -29.53 -63.56
N PRO A 6 -23.43 -30.09 -63.72
CA PRO A 6 -22.25 -30.19 -62.84
C PRO A 6 -20.88 -29.96 -63.55
N ARG A 7 -19.76 -30.02 -62.80
CA ARG A 7 -18.50 -30.56 -63.34
C ARG A 7 -17.66 -31.23 -62.25
N GLN A 8 -17.39 -32.52 -62.44
CA GLN A 8 -16.53 -33.37 -61.61
C GLN A 8 -15.05 -33.22 -62.00
N GLU A 9 -14.16 -33.36 -61.01
CA GLU A 9 -12.71 -33.56 -61.19
C GLU A 9 -12.35 -35.06 -61.27
N PRO A 10 -11.27 -35.45 -61.98
CA PRO A 10 -10.83 -36.83 -62.08
C PRO A 10 -9.96 -37.33 -60.91
N GLN A 11 -10.04 -38.64 -60.70
CA GLN A 11 -9.33 -39.50 -59.74
C GLN A 11 -7.80 -39.56 -59.89
N GLN A 12 -7.12 -39.97 -58.80
CA GLN A 12 -6.20 -41.14 -58.65
C GLN A 12 -5.12 -40.83 -57.58
N GLN A 13 -4.61 -41.71 -56.71
CA GLN A 13 -4.90 -43.08 -56.25
C GLN A 13 -3.87 -43.39 -55.12
N HIS A 14 -4.24 -44.30 -54.22
CA HIS A 14 -3.37 -45.24 -53.46
C HIS A 14 -2.77 -44.85 -52.10
N GLY A 15 -2.92 -45.77 -51.13
CA GLY A 15 -1.89 -46.07 -50.14
C GLY A 15 -2.37 -46.13 -48.69
N ALA A 16 -2.74 -47.33 -48.21
CA ALA A 16 -2.80 -47.66 -46.78
C ALA A 16 -1.38 -48.06 -46.25
N PRO A 17 -1.20 -48.50 -44.98
CA PRO A 17 -0.63 -47.73 -43.89
C PRO A 17 0.78 -48.19 -43.44
N GLY A 18 1.49 -47.36 -42.67
CA GLY A 18 2.76 -47.71 -42.02
C GLY A 18 3.19 -46.68 -40.95
N PRO A 19 3.99 -47.07 -39.95
CA PRO A 19 3.82 -46.64 -38.56
C PRO A 19 4.72 -45.47 -38.11
N HIS A 20 4.27 -44.80 -37.04
CA HIS A 20 5.02 -44.03 -36.04
C HIS A 20 6.43 -43.51 -36.41
N ASP A 21 6.60 -42.18 -36.42
CA ASP A 21 7.73 -41.56 -35.72
C ASP A 21 7.33 -40.21 -35.13
N GLN A 22 7.70 -40.04 -33.85
CA GLN A 22 7.30 -38.97 -32.97
C GLN A 22 8.15 -37.73 -33.25
N SER A 23 7.49 -36.59 -33.45
CA SER A 23 8.14 -35.30 -33.44
C SER A 23 8.89 -35.11 -32.12
N ARG A 24 10.20 -34.87 -32.23
CA ARG A 24 11.12 -34.55 -31.14
C ARG A 24 10.56 -33.47 -30.23
N GLN A 25 10.02 -33.93 -29.10
CA GLN A 25 9.80 -33.18 -27.87
C GLN A 25 11.15 -32.68 -27.35
N TRP A 26 11.35 -31.37 -27.29
CA TRP A 26 12.41 -30.80 -26.45
C TRP A 26 12.05 -31.07 -24.99
N GLN A 27 12.74 -32.03 -24.36
CA GLN A 27 12.57 -32.32 -22.94
C GLN A 27 13.42 -31.34 -22.13
N LEU A 28 12.74 -30.45 -21.39
CA LEU A 28 13.35 -29.70 -20.30
C LEU A 28 13.65 -30.68 -19.15
N PRO A 29 14.78 -30.53 -18.42
CA PRO A 29 15.13 -31.44 -17.34
C PRO A 29 14.09 -31.38 -16.22
N THR A 30 13.55 -32.54 -15.84
CA THR A 30 12.67 -32.72 -14.68
C THR A 30 13.48 -32.58 -13.40
N GLY A 31 13.54 -31.35 -12.90
CA GLY A 31 14.03 -31.02 -11.57
C GLY A 31 13.02 -30.13 -10.88
N PHE A 32 12.60 -30.55 -9.69
CA PHE A 32 11.69 -29.90 -8.74
C PHE A 32 10.20 -30.24 -8.89
N ALA A 33 9.71 -30.84 -7.81
CA ALA A 33 8.40 -31.42 -7.64
C ALA A 33 7.27 -30.40 -7.75
N ASN A 34 6.16 -30.90 -8.26
CA ASN A 34 4.84 -30.30 -8.22
C ASN A 34 4.38 -30.05 -6.78
N THR A 35 4.38 -28.78 -6.36
CA THR A 35 3.44 -28.28 -5.35
C THR A 35 2.57 -27.27 -6.05
N GLY A 36 1.27 -27.57 -6.16
CA GLY A 36 0.32 -26.81 -6.96
C GLY A 36 0.39 -25.31 -6.71
N ASN A 37 0.44 -24.54 -7.79
CA ASN A 37 0.17 -23.12 -7.73
C ASN A 37 -0.29 -22.67 -9.11
N GLN A 38 -1.36 -21.87 -9.15
CA GLN A 38 -1.85 -21.22 -10.37
C GLN A 38 -0.68 -20.58 -11.13
N PRO A 39 -0.62 -20.63 -12.47
CA PRO A 39 0.35 -19.85 -13.21
C PRO A 39 0.05 -18.38 -12.91
N HIS A 40 0.81 -17.77 -12.00
CA HIS A 40 0.76 -16.35 -11.77
C HIS A 40 1.28 -15.71 -13.04
N ALA A 41 0.36 -15.32 -13.93
CA ALA A 41 0.69 -14.52 -15.09
C ALA A 41 1.24 -13.21 -14.53
N GLN A 42 2.56 -13.05 -14.55
CA GLN A 42 3.18 -11.84 -14.02
C GLN A 42 2.62 -10.65 -14.78
N SER A 43 1.97 -9.77 -14.05
CA SER A 43 1.32 -8.61 -14.66
C SER A 43 2.37 -7.71 -15.29
N PHE A 44 2.02 -6.92 -16.31
CA PHE A 44 2.97 -5.97 -16.91
C PHE A 44 3.57 -5.01 -15.87
N GLU A 45 2.77 -4.67 -14.85
CA GLU A 45 3.19 -3.87 -13.70
C GLU A 45 4.21 -4.58 -12.78
N GLU A 46 4.29 -5.91 -12.84
CA GLU A 46 5.22 -6.73 -12.04
C GLU A 46 6.57 -6.92 -12.76
N ILE A 47 6.56 -7.06 -14.09
CA ILE A 47 7.77 -7.21 -14.91
C ILE A 47 8.51 -5.88 -15.07
N TYR A 48 7.78 -4.76 -15.16
CA TYR A 48 8.34 -3.41 -15.34
C TYR A 48 8.14 -2.51 -14.11
N GLY A 49 7.68 -3.07 -13.00
CA GLY A 49 7.51 -2.36 -11.73
C GLY A 49 8.85 -1.97 -11.11
N VAL A 50 8.85 -0.90 -10.32
CA VAL A 50 10.03 -0.48 -9.54
C VAL A 50 10.44 -1.67 -8.63
N PRO A 51 11.66 -2.22 -8.75
CA PRO A 51 12.06 -3.44 -8.06
C PRO A 51 12.10 -3.32 -6.52
N GLU A 52 12.17 -2.10 -5.98
CA GLU A 52 12.30 -1.85 -4.55
C GLU A 52 11.02 -1.34 -3.91
N ASN A 53 10.76 -1.84 -2.70
CA ASN A 53 9.73 -1.28 -1.83
C ASN A 53 10.13 0.13 -1.40
N PHE A 54 9.28 1.12 -1.66
CA PHE A 54 9.46 2.50 -1.23
C PHE A 54 8.33 2.92 -0.30
N LEU A 55 8.65 3.85 0.60
CA LEU A 55 7.71 4.49 1.51
C LEU A 55 8.15 5.92 1.73
N GLU A 56 7.35 6.84 1.23
CA GLU A 56 7.52 8.27 1.39
C GLU A 56 6.37 8.79 2.24
N ILE A 57 6.71 9.44 3.35
CA ILE A 57 5.73 10.07 4.23
C ILE A 57 6.18 11.47 4.62
N GLU A 58 5.26 12.42 4.46
CA GLU A 58 5.48 13.84 4.74
C GLU A 58 4.36 14.37 5.63
N VAL A 59 4.71 15.35 6.47
CA VAL A 59 3.73 16.10 7.27
C VAL A 59 3.84 17.56 6.87
N THR A 60 2.80 18.12 6.27
CA THR A 60 2.84 19.45 5.65
C THR A 60 1.59 20.26 5.98
N ASP A 61 1.50 21.46 5.41
CA ASP A 61 0.27 22.27 5.38
C ASP A 61 -0.42 22.40 6.76
N PRO A 62 0.23 23.02 7.75
CA PRO A 62 -0.42 23.26 9.03
C PRO A 62 -1.63 24.20 8.85
N GLN A 63 -2.79 23.80 9.36
CA GLN A 63 -4.02 24.60 9.33
C GLN A 63 -4.62 24.71 10.71
N THR A 64 -4.84 25.95 11.15
CA THR A 64 -5.49 26.27 12.41
C THR A 64 -6.98 26.46 12.20
N HIS A 65 -7.77 25.65 12.91
CA HIS A 65 -9.22 25.64 12.89
C HIS A 65 -9.76 26.30 14.15
N GLN A 66 -10.88 27.00 14.03
CA GLN A 66 -11.62 27.56 15.15
C GLN A 66 -13.11 27.24 14.97
N PRO A 67 -13.56 26.05 15.42
CA PRO A 67 -14.93 25.57 15.18
C PRO A 67 -16.01 26.38 15.88
N THR A 68 -15.68 27.00 17.02
CA THR A 68 -16.60 27.86 17.75
C THR A 68 -16.00 29.24 17.99
N SER A 69 -16.82 30.22 18.35
CA SER A 69 -16.35 31.55 18.72
C SER A 69 -15.44 31.55 19.95
N SER A 70 -15.43 30.47 20.74
CA SER A 70 -14.54 30.33 21.90
C SER A 70 -13.08 30.15 21.47
N PRO A 71 -12.14 30.94 22.01
CA PRO A 71 -10.70 30.77 21.77
C PRO A 71 -10.18 29.38 22.16
N SER A 72 -10.82 28.71 23.13
CA SER A 72 -10.42 27.37 23.58
C SER A 72 -10.68 26.27 22.55
N SER A 73 -11.61 26.51 21.61
CA SER A 73 -11.96 25.55 20.56
C SER A 73 -10.88 25.44 19.47
N ARG A 74 -9.92 26.38 19.45
CA ARG A 74 -8.91 26.46 18.40
C ARG A 74 -7.93 25.28 18.46
N TYR A 75 -7.62 24.67 17.32
CA TYR A 75 -6.61 23.61 17.19
C TYR A 75 -5.92 23.66 15.82
N THR A 76 -4.71 23.12 15.74
CA THR A 76 -3.96 23.00 14.47
C THR A 76 -3.94 21.55 14.01
N THR A 77 -4.26 21.35 12.73
CA THR A 77 -4.12 20.07 12.02
C THR A 77 -2.98 20.12 11.04
N TYR A 78 -2.41 18.96 10.75
CA TYR A 78 -1.34 18.78 9.79
C TYR A 78 -1.80 17.79 8.72
N LEU A 79 -1.42 18.04 7.47
CA LEU A 79 -1.66 17.12 6.36
C LEU A 79 -0.58 16.04 6.36
N ILE A 80 -0.98 14.79 6.47
CA ILE A 80 -0.10 13.63 6.30
C ILE A 80 -0.27 13.13 4.87
N ARG A 81 0.81 13.08 4.11
CA ARG A 81 0.85 12.49 2.76
C ARG A 81 1.67 11.23 2.79
N LEU A 82 1.11 10.13 2.32
CA LEU A 82 1.81 8.85 2.20
C LEU A 82 1.81 8.41 0.73
N SER A 83 2.95 7.94 0.25
CA SER A 83 3.13 7.28 -1.05
C SER A 83 3.97 6.03 -0.85
N THR A 84 3.45 4.86 -1.22
CA THR A 84 4.14 3.58 -1.00
C THR A 84 3.66 2.48 -1.94
N ASN A 85 4.54 1.51 -2.23
CA ASN A 85 4.19 0.24 -2.85
C ASN A 85 4.22 -0.95 -1.86
N ILE A 86 4.45 -0.69 -0.55
CA ILE A 86 4.52 -1.72 0.48
C ILE A 86 3.13 -2.37 0.68
N PRO A 87 2.99 -3.71 0.56
CA PRO A 87 1.70 -4.41 0.65
C PRO A 87 0.98 -4.32 2.01
N ALA A 88 1.67 -3.91 3.07
CA ALA A 88 1.07 -3.69 4.40
C ALA A 88 0.05 -2.54 4.40
N PHE A 89 0.11 -1.65 3.41
CA PHE A 89 -0.78 -0.51 3.27
C PHE A 89 -1.84 -0.79 2.20
N LYS A 90 -3.10 -0.44 2.48
CA LYS A 90 -4.23 -0.69 1.56
C LYS A 90 -4.20 0.26 0.36
N LEU A 91 -3.81 1.51 0.58
CA LEU A 91 -3.74 2.54 -0.45
C LEU A 91 -2.28 2.80 -0.83
N ARG A 92 -1.99 2.93 -2.14
CA ARG A 92 -0.67 3.37 -2.63
C ARG A 92 -0.38 4.83 -2.33
N ARG A 93 -1.43 5.66 -2.27
CA ARG A 93 -1.37 7.08 -1.91
C ARG A 93 -2.52 7.41 -0.97
N SER A 94 -2.24 8.20 0.07
CA SER A 94 -3.27 8.72 0.97
C SER A 94 -2.92 10.12 1.47
N GLU A 95 -3.96 10.91 1.70
CA GLU A 95 -3.88 12.23 2.32
C GLU A 95 -4.89 12.28 3.47
N VAL A 96 -4.41 12.48 4.70
CA VAL A 96 -5.26 12.57 5.89
C VAL A 96 -4.85 13.74 6.77
N ARG A 97 -5.80 14.36 7.47
CA ARG A 97 -5.50 15.43 8.43
C ARG A 97 -5.57 14.91 9.86
N ARG A 98 -4.56 15.25 10.65
CA ARG A 98 -4.49 14.90 12.08
C ARG A 98 -4.07 16.09 12.91
N ARG A 99 -4.63 16.22 14.11
CA ARG A 99 -4.12 17.18 15.11
C ARG A 99 -3.15 16.49 16.06
N TYR A 100 -2.32 17.28 16.74
CA TYR A 100 -1.31 16.77 17.67
C TYR A 100 -1.86 15.77 18.70
N SER A 101 -3.04 16.03 19.28
CA SER A 101 -3.63 15.12 20.27
C SER A 101 -4.05 13.76 19.68
N ASP A 102 -4.29 13.68 18.37
CA ASP A 102 -4.56 12.39 17.73
C ASP A 102 -3.27 11.56 17.66
N PHE A 103 -2.11 12.21 17.47
CA PHE A 103 -0.80 11.55 17.57
C PHE A 103 -0.51 11.06 18.98
N GLU A 104 -0.89 11.83 20.02
CA GLU A 104 -0.75 11.38 21.42
C GLU A 104 -1.48 10.03 21.61
N VAL A 105 -2.74 9.95 21.19
CA VAL A 105 -3.51 8.70 21.31
C VAL A 105 -2.95 7.59 20.42
N PHE A 106 -2.56 7.91 19.18
CA PHE A 106 -1.96 6.94 18.27
C PHE A 106 -0.70 6.31 18.84
N ARG A 107 0.18 7.11 19.45
CA ARG A 107 1.39 6.61 20.12
C ARG A 107 1.03 5.66 21.26
N ASP A 108 0.08 6.05 22.11
CA ASP A 108 -0.34 5.22 23.24
C ASP A 108 -0.94 3.88 22.78
N LEU A 109 -1.70 3.89 21.68
CA LEU A 109 -2.25 2.67 21.08
C LEU A 109 -1.13 1.76 20.52
N LEU A 110 -0.13 2.34 19.84
CA LEU A 110 1.02 1.56 19.36
C LEU A 110 1.82 0.92 20.50
N GLU A 111 2.03 1.63 21.60
CA GLU A 111 2.72 1.10 22.78
C GLU A 111 1.95 -0.07 23.41
N ARG A 112 0.61 -0.02 23.40
CA ARG A 112 -0.24 -1.11 23.89
C ARG A 112 -0.24 -2.33 22.96
N GLU A 113 -0.26 -2.11 21.65
CA GLU A 113 -0.25 -3.20 20.66
C GLU A 113 1.12 -3.89 20.56
N SER A 114 2.22 -3.17 20.78
CA SER A 114 3.57 -3.66 20.48
C SER A 114 4.55 -3.51 21.65
N ALA A 115 4.45 -4.42 22.62
CA ALA A 115 5.35 -4.46 23.78
C ALA A 115 6.84 -4.72 23.45
N ARG A 116 7.15 -5.13 22.21
CA ARG A 116 8.52 -5.47 21.77
C ARG A 116 9.19 -4.36 20.97
N VAL A 117 8.46 -3.29 20.62
CA VAL A 117 8.97 -2.20 19.79
C VAL A 117 8.99 -0.93 20.63
N SER A 118 10.14 -0.26 20.69
CA SER A 118 10.24 1.04 21.33
C SER A 118 9.63 2.10 20.41
N ILE A 119 8.53 2.72 20.85
CA ILE A 119 7.85 3.76 20.08
C ILE A 119 8.54 5.11 20.33
N PRO A 120 9.01 5.82 19.28
CA PRO A 120 9.72 7.08 19.44
C PRO A 120 8.86 8.14 20.16
N PRO A 121 9.49 9.10 20.85
CA PRO A 121 8.76 10.18 21.49
C PRO A 121 8.16 11.14 20.45
N LEU A 122 7.03 11.75 20.79
CA LEU A 122 6.46 12.86 20.04
C LEU A 122 7.23 14.15 20.33
N PRO A 123 7.16 15.17 19.44
CA PRO A 123 7.66 16.51 19.78
C PRO A 123 6.99 17.03 21.05
N GLY A 124 7.72 17.79 21.85
CA GLY A 124 7.29 18.24 23.17
C GLY A 124 5.92 18.93 23.17
N LYS A 125 5.17 18.70 24.25
CA LYS A 125 3.89 19.36 24.46
C LYS A 125 4.11 20.83 24.81
N VAL A 126 3.68 21.71 23.91
CA VAL A 126 3.80 23.16 24.07
C VAL A 126 2.47 23.71 24.59
N TYR A 127 2.50 24.27 25.79
CA TYR A 127 1.32 24.83 26.48
C TYR A 127 1.13 26.32 26.23
N LEU A 128 2.23 27.07 26.07
CA LEU A 128 2.23 28.52 25.82
C LEU A 128 2.53 28.79 24.35
N ASN A 129 1.88 29.79 23.75
CA ASN A 129 2.11 30.17 22.34
C ASN A 129 1.97 28.99 21.35
N ARG A 130 1.06 28.05 21.61
CA ARG A 130 0.88 26.83 20.79
C ARG A 130 0.45 27.07 19.33
N PHE A 131 0.13 28.32 19.00
CA PHE A 131 -0.28 28.78 17.67
C PHE A 131 0.76 29.69 17.01
N ASP A 132 1.93 29.84 17.64
CA ASP A 132 3.07 30.52 17.05
C ASP A 132 3.62 29.69 15.87
N ASP A 133 3.99 30.36 14.78
CA ASP A 133 4.44 29.70 13.56
C ASP A 133 5.71 28.87 13.78
N GLY A 134 6.61 29.32 14.66
CA GLY A 134 7.82 28.59 15.02
C GLY A 134 7.48 27.29 15.75
N VAL A 135 6.54 27.35 16.70
CA VAL A 135 6.04 26.16 17.42
C VAL A 135 5.33 25.20 16.47
N ILE A 136 4.51 25.73 15.55
CA ILE A 136 3.78 24.93 14.57
C ILE A 136 4.75 24.18 13.66
N GLU A 137 5.79 24.84 13.15
CA GLU A 137 6.78 24.23 12.25
C GLU A 137 7.70 23.24 12.98
N GLU A 138 8.15 23.56 14.20
CA GLU A 138 8.93 22.61 15.02
C GLU A 138 8.13 21.33 15.27
N ARG A 139 6.85 21.49 15.64
CA ARG A 139 5.93 20.37 15.84
C ARG A 139 5.74 19.59 14.55
N ARG A 140 5.51 20.25 13.40
CA ARG A 140 5.38 19.59 12.09
C ARG A 140 6.59 18.70 11.79
N ARG A 141 7.81 19.23 11.95
CA ARG A 141 9.07 18.48 11.77
C ARG A 141 9.16 17.28 12.71
N GLY A 142 8.79 17.45 13.98
CA GLY A 142 8.80 16.37 14.96
C GLY A 142 7.81 15.26 14.63
N LEU A 143 6.59 15.62 14.22
CA LEU A 143 5.56 14.67 13.78
C LEU A 143 5.99 13.91 12.52
N GLU A 144 6.64 14.58 11.57
CA GLU A 144 7.18 13.92 10.38
C GLU A 144 8.27 12.90 10.73
N ARG A 145 9.23 13.27 11.59
CA ARG A 145 10.27 12.34 12.06
C ARG A 145 9.67 11.13 12.77
N PHE A 146 8.69 11.37 13.64
CA PHE A 146 7.96 10.30 14.32
C PHE A 146 7.32 9.32 13.32
N LEU A 147 6.59 9.82 12.32
CA LEU A 147 5.94 8.98 11.32
C LEU A 147 6.94 8.23 10.42
N LYS A 148 8.03 8.88 10.00
CA LYS A 148 9.08 8.22 9.20
C LYS A 148 9.63 6.98 9.91
N ILE A 149 9.82 7.04 11.23
CA ILE A 149 10.29 5.91 12.04
C ILE A 149 9.18 4.86 12.19
N VAL A 150 7.99 5.28 12.62
CA VAL A 150 6.89 4.35 12.96
C VAL A 150 6.37 3.61 11.73
N VAL A 151 6.09 4.34 10.65
CA VAL A 151 5.50 3.79 9.43
C VAL A 151 6.53 2.97 8.65
N GLY A 152 7.82 3.29 8.77
CA GLY A 152 8.92 2.51 8.20
C GLY A 152 9.28 1.24 8.98
N HIS A 153 8.71 1.01 10.17
CA HIS A 153 9.10 -0.12 11.03
C HIS A 153 8.39 -1.43 10.63
N PRO A 154 9.10 -2.48 10.16
CA PRO A 154 8.46 -3.69 9.62
C PRO A 154 7.50 -4.38 10.60
N LEU A 155 7.88 -4.49 11.88
CA LEU A 155 7.01 -5.13 12.90
C LEU A 155 5.73 -4.32 13.18
N LEU A 156 5.75 -3.00 12.98
CA LEU A 156 4.55 -2.18 13.15
C LEU A 156 3.67 -2.26 11.91
N GLN A 157 4.27 -2.31 10.71
CA GLN A 157 3.56 -2.51 9.45
C GLN A 157 2.73 -3.81 9.44
N THR A 158 3.30 -4.92 9.94
CA THR A 158 2.60 -6.21 9.96
C THR A 158 1.81 -6.46 11.25
N GLY A 159 2.22 -5.85 12.36
CA GLY A 159 1.73 -6.18 13.70
C GLY A 159 0.72 -5.18 14.27
N SER A 160 0.68 -3.94 13.78
CA SER A 160 -0.23 -2.93 14.30
C SER A 160 -1.50 -2.84 13.47
N ARG A 161 -2.66 -2.86 14.13
CA ARG A 161 -3.94 -2.67 13.46
C ARG A 161 -4.27 -1.19 13.30
N VAL A 162 -3.82 -0.35 14.23
CA VAL A 162 -4.07 1.10 14.21
C VAL A 162 -3.23 1.85 13.17
N LEU A 163 -2.02 1.36 12.83
CA LEU A 163 -1.07 2.07 11.96
C LEU A 163 -1.65 2.43 10.59
N GLY A 164 -2.23 1.46 9.88
CA GLY A 164 -2.82 1.70 8.56
C GLY A 164 -4.00 2.66 8.62
N GLY A 165 -4.87 2.52 9.63
CA GLY A 165 -6.00 3.43 9.83
C GLY A 165 -5.54 4.87 10.08
N PHE A 166 -4.52 5.06 10.92
CA PHE A 166 -4.07 6.40 11.28
C PHE A 166 -3.53 7.20 10.08
N VAL A 167 -2.81 6.57 9.15
CA VAL A 167 -2.18 7.26 8.00
C VAL A 167 -3.00 7.20 6.70
N GLN A 168 -4.02 6.35 6.62
CA GLN A 168 -4.81 6.16 5.39
C GLN A 168 -6.30 6.51 5.49
N ASP A 169 -6.91 6.42 6.68
CA ASP A 169 -8.36 6.62 6.83
C ASP A 169 -8.69 8.07 7.20
N PRO A 170 -9.34 8.88 6.33
CA PRO A 170 -9.72 10.25 6.66
C PRO A 170 -10.56 10.37 7.94
N ASN A 171 -11.35 9.33 8.25
CA ASN A 171 -12.31 9.30 9.36
C ASN A 171 -11.81 8.53 10.58
N TRP A 172 -10.50 8.40 10.76
CA TRP A 172 -9.91 7.70 11.90
C TRP A 172 -10.49 8.18 13.24
N ASP A 173 -11.12 7.25 13.96
CA ASP A 173 -11.66 7.47 15.30
C ASP A 173 -10.74 6.85 16.35
N ARG A 174 -10.38 7.65 17.35
CA ARG A 174 -9.53 7.26 18.46
C ARG A 174 -10.19 6.26 19.41
N ASN A 175 -11.54 6.18 19.41
CA ASN A 175 -12.29 5.29 20.29
C ASN A 175 -12.57 3.91 19.65
N ALA A 176 -12.22 3.73 18.38
CA ALA A 176 -12.50 2.51 17.62
C ALA A 176 -11.42 1.42 17.77
N TRP A 177 -10.37 1.67 18.58
CA TRP A 177 -9.18 0.85 18.73
C TRP A 177 -8.86 0.63 20.21
#